data_AF-A0A1Z4MRY4-F1
#
_entry.id   AF-A0A1Z4MRY4-F1
#
_cell.length_a   1.000
_cell.length_b   1.000
_cell.length_c   1.000
_cell.angle_alpha   90.00
_cell.angle_beta   90.00
_cell.angle_gamma   90.00
#
_symmetry.space_group_name_H-M   'P 1'
#
loop_
_entity.id
_entity.type
_entity.pdbx_description
1 polymer ?
#
loop_
_entity_poly.entity_id
_entity_poly.type
_entity_poly.pdbx_seq_one_letter_code
_entity_poly.pdbx_strand_id
1 'polypeptide(L)'
;MLLFFTMPLDETSQLNRGRLFLVDDNKGIVGRWVATSSTADKQGVKDWNIRGGVIPATHELNPPLPFYSVAVKPVDLRNVKGVEGNAYPISPFEVKTIDGGTRSDLLIHKDANVPGSMGCIVLPESEFTDFEKAFQKYCAGEESVKLLVGYTY
;
A
#
# COMPACT_ATOMS: atom_id res chain seq x y z
N MET A 1 10.38 -5.90 12.37
CA MET A 1 9.00 -5.67 11.88
C MET A 1 8.99 -5.51 10.37
N LEU A 2 7.97 -6.06 9.70
CA LEU A 2 7.81 -6.05 8.25
C LEU A 2 6.32 -5.90 7.89
N LEU A 3 6.03 -5.08 6.89
CA LEU A 3 4.76 -5.08 6.18
C LEU A 3 4.89 -5.87 4.88
N PHE A 4 3.89 -6.69 4.59
CA PHE A 4 3.79 -7.40 3.32
C PHE A 4 2.39 -7.19 2.74
N PHE A 5 2.32 -6.53 1.58
CA PHE A 5 1.10 -6.37 0.81
C PHE A 5 1.12 -7.35 -0.37
N THR A 6 0.01 -8.07 -0.55
CA THR A 6 -0.18 -8.91 -1.72
C THR A 6 -1.60 -8.89 -2.24
N MET A 7 -1.76 -8.96 -3.56
CA MET A 7 -3.05 -8.92 -4.25
C MET A 7 -2.96 -9.73 -5.55
N PRO A 8 -4.03 -10.41 -5.99
CA PRO A 8 -4.10 -10.90 -7.36
C PRO A 8 -4.20 -9.71 -8.32
N LEU A 9 -3.53 -9.82 -9.47
CA LEU A 9 -3.75 -8.89 -10.57
C LEU A 9 -4.64 -9.56 -11.60
N ASP A 10 -5.74 -8.91 -11.93
CA ASP A 10 -6.58 -9.29 -13.04
C ASP A 10 -7.15 -8.05 -13.73
N GLU A 11 -7.50 -8.22 -15.00
CA GLU A 11 -8.24 -7.23 -15.77
C GLU A 11 -9.74 -7.55 -15.66
N THR A 12 -10.34 -7.24 -14.52
CA THR A 12 -11.79 -7.36 -14.34
C THR A 12 -12.45 -6.01 -14.03
N SER A 13 -13.78 -5.98 -14.13
CA SER A 13 -14.57 -4.84 -13.67
C SER A 13 -14.79 -4.84 -12.15
N GLN A 14 -14.30 -5.86 -11.45
CA GLN A 14 -14.44 -5.98 -10.00
C GLN A 14 -13.16 -5.55 -9.31
N LEU A 15 -13.29 -4.86 -8.18
CA LEU A 15 -12.14 -4.41 -7.41
C LEU A 15 -11.45 -5.61 -6.74
N ASN A 16 -10.23 -5.90 -7.17
CA ASN A 16 -9.39 -6.93 -6.58
C ASN A 16 -9.05 -6.58 -5.14
N ARG A 17 -9.11 -7.59 -4.26
CA ARG A 17 -8.78 -7.45 -2.85
C ARG A 17 -7.64 -8.39 -2.50
N GLY A 18 -6.64 -7.80 -1.89
CA GLY A 18 -5.47 -8.45 -1.36
C GLY A 18 -5.48 -8.50 0.16
N ARG A 19 -4.29 -8.68 0.71
CA ARG A 19 -4.01 -8.67 2.13
C ARG A 19 -2.80 -7.80 2.44
N LEU A 20 -2.89 -7.03 3.51
CA LEU A 20 -1.75 -6.41 4.17
C LEU A 20 -1.47 -7.20 5.46
N PHE A 21 -0.22 -7.62 5.65
CA PHE A 21 0.23 -8.33 6.84
C PHE A 21 1.25 -7.48 7.59
N LEU A 22 1.18 -7.49 8.92
CA LEU A 22 2.23 -7.01 9.81
C LEU A 22 2.91 -8.23 10.45
N VAL A 23 4.21 -8.34 10.22
CA VAL A 23 5.03 -9.48 10.66
C VAL A 23 6.08 -9.00 11.66
N ASP A 24 6.07 -9.63 12.82
CA ASP A 24 7.08 -9.52 13.87
C ASP A 24 8.10 -10.65 13.68
N ASP A 25 9.38 -10.33 13.75
CA ASP A 25 10.46 -11.27 13.45
C ASP A 25 10.51 -12.45 14.44
N ASN A 26 9.97 -12.27 15.65
CA ASN A 26 9.94 -13.28 16.70
C ASN A 26 8.57 -13.96 16.85
N LYS A 27 7.48 -13.24 16.54
CA LYS A 27 6.09 -13.71 16.77
C LYS A 27 5.37 -14.15 15.50
N GLY A 28 5.93 -13.88 14.33
CA GLY A 28 5.27 -14.11 13.05
C GLY A 28 4.20 -13.04 12.78
N ILE A 29 3.08 -13.45 12.17
CA ILE A 29 2.01 -12.52 11.77
C ILE A 29 1.28 -12.01 13.03
N VAL A 30 1.40 -10.71 13.30
CA VAL A 30 0.73 -10.01 14.40
C VAL A 30 -0.43 -9.13 13.94
N GLY A 31 -0.65 -9.02 12.63
CA GLY A 31 -1.79 -8.33 12.04
C GLY A 31 -2.04 -8.75 10.59
N ARG A 32 -3.31 -8.75 10.18
CA ARG A 32 -3.74 -9.16 8.84
C ARG A 32 -5.02 -8.46 8.46
N TRP A 33 -4.98 -7.69 7.38
CA TRP A 33 -6.10 -6.86 6.95
C TRP A 33 -6.45 -7.09 5.49
N VAL A 34 -7.72 -6.91 5.14
CA VAL A 34 -8.14 -6.79 3.74
C VAL A 34 -7.69 -5.43 3.23
N ALA A 35 -6.99 -5.41 2.11
CA ALA A 35 -6.51 -4.19 1.48
C ALA A 35 -6.61 -4.29 -0.05
N THR A 36 -6.57 -3.16 -0.74
CA THR A 36 -6.51 -3.10 -2.20
C THR A 36 -5.54 -2.00 -2.62
N SER A 37 -5.20 -1.97 -3.90
CA SER A 37 -4.44 -0.88 -4.51
C SER A 37 -5.02 -0.57 -5.87
N SER A 38 -5.09 0.72 -6.25
CA SER A 38 -5.69 1.17 -7.51
C SER A 38 -7.23 1.07 -7.56
N THR A 39 -7.81 1.49 -8.69
CA THR A 39 -9.22 1.27 -9.07
C THR A 39 -9.37 -0.02 -9.87
N ALA A 40 -10.58 -0.58 -9.93
CA ALA A 40 -10.84 -1.89 -10.55
C ALA A 40 -10.32 -2.00 -12.01
N ASP A 41 -10.41 -0.92 -12.78
CA ASP A 41 -9.97 -0.83 -14.17
C ASP A 41 -8.45 -0.68 -14.35
N LYS A 42 -7.68 -0.67 -13.25
CA LYS A 42 -6.22 -0.44 -13.24
C LYS A 42 -5.49 -1.39 -12.28
N GLN A 43 -5.95 -2.64 -12.22
CA GLN A 43 -5.42 -3.72 -11.39
C GLN A 43 -4.87 -4.90 -12.20
N GLY A 44 -4.65 -4.70 -13.50
CA GLY A 44 -4.07 -5.67 -14.41
C GLY A 44 -2.54 -5.71 -14.35
N VAL A 45 -2.01 -6.67 -15.11
CA VAL A 45 -0.56 -6.81 -15.32
C VAL A 45 -0.06 -5.57 -16.07
N LYS A 46 1.05 -4.99 -15.62
CA LYS A 46 1.65 -3.72 -16.10
C LYS A 46 0.92 -2.44 -15.73
N ASP A 47 -0.22 -2.48 -15.06
CA ASP A 47 -0.87 -1.24 -14.60
C ASP A 47 -0.03 -0.48 -13.56
N TRP A 48 0.95 -1.13 -12.93
CA TRP A 48 1.94 -0.42 -12.12
C TRP A 48 2.68 0.70 -12.88
N ASN A 49 2.79 0.60 -14.20
CA ASN A 49 3.46 1.60 -15.05
C ASN A 49 2.62 2.86 -15.30
N ILE A 50 1.31 2.83 -15.07
CA ILE A 50 0.42 3.95 -15.37
C ILE A 50 0.06 4.75 -14.12
N ARG A 51 -0.29 6.03 -14.33
CA ARG A 51 -0.76 6.88 -13.25
C ARG A 51 -2.08 6.35 -12.68
N GLY A 52 -2.09 6.15 -11.37
CA GLY A 52 -3.25 5.65 -10.66
C GLY A 52 -3.34 4.13 -10.58
N GLY A 53 -2.47 3.39 -11.25
CA GLY A 53 -2.46 1.93 -11.22
C GLY A 53 -1.96 1.34 -9.90
N VAL A 54 -1.81 0.03 -9.79
CA VAL A 54 -1.35 -0.60 -8.54
C VAL A 54 0.04 -0.13 -8.12
N ILE A 55 0.37 -0.17 -6.83
CA ILE A 55 1.73 0.12 -6.36
C ILE A 55 2.74 -0.82 -7.06
N PRO A 56 3.82 -0.34 -7.70
CA PRO A 56 4.74 -1.23 -8.40
C PRO A 56 5.42 -2.22 -7.45
N ALA A 57 5.55 -3.48 -7.85
CA ALA A 57 6.43 -4.41 -7.15
C ALA A 57 7.89 -3.92 -7.28
N THR A 58 8.72 -4.14 -6.28
CA THR A 58 10.05 -3.48 -6.24
C THR A 58 11.03 -3.96 -7.31
N HIS A 59 10.80 -5.14 -7.88
CA HIS A 59 11.56 -5.68 -9.03
C HIS A 59 11.14 -5.07 -10.37
N GLU A 60 9.99 -4.39 -10.42
CA GLU A 60 9.49 -3.65 -11.60
C GLU A 60 10.00 -2.21 -11.64
N LEU A 61 10.86 -1.82 -10.69
CA LEU A 61 11.43 -0.48 -10.57
C LEU A 61 12.79 -0.34 -11.24
N ASN A 62 13.12 0.88 -11.66
CA ASN A 62 14.42 1.24 -12.22
C ASN A 62 15.00 2.50 -11.53
N PRO A 63 16.01 2.37 -10.65
CA PRO A 63 16.63 1.10 -10.23
C PRO A 63 15.68 0.27 -9.35
N PRO A 64 15.89 -1.06 -9.25
CA PRO A 64 15.11 -1.91 -8.37
C PRO A 64 15.34 -1.52 -6.91
N LEU A 65 14.28 -1.59 -6.10
CA LEU A 65 14.38 -1.37 -4.65
C LEU A 65 14.41 -2.70 -3.89
N PRO A 66 15.15 -2.79 -2.78
CA PRO A 66 15.07 -3.97 -1.92
C PRO A 66 13.71 -4.05 -1.18
N PHE A 67 13.12 -2.90 -0.85
CA PHE A 67 11.83 -2.73 -0.20
C PHE A 67 11.40 -1.26 -0.28
N TYR A 68 10.11 -1.01 -0.09
CA TYR A 68 9.61 0.32 0.28
C TYR A 68 9.73 0.54 1.79
N SER A 69 9.64 1.79 2.24
CA SER A 69 9.61 2.12 3.67
C SER A 69 8.34 2.88 4.03
N VAL A 70 7.61 2.42 5.04
CA VAL A 70 6.37 3.04 5.53
C VAL A 70 6.68 3.81 6.81
N ALA A 71 6.45 5.12 6.82
CA ALA A 71 6.63 5.92 8.02
C ALA A 71 5.64 5.45 9.11
N VAL A 72 6.08 5.35 10.37
CA VAL A 72 5.20 4.94 11.48
C VAL A 72 4.33 6.10 11.98
N LYS A 73 4.82 7.33 11.84
CA LYS A 73 4.03 8.52 12.16
C LYS A 73 3.14 8.86 10.97
N PRO A 74 1.80 8.86 11.13
CA PRO A 74 0.92 9.24 10.04
C PRO A 74 0.99 10.74 9.79
N VAL A 75 0.61 11.14 8.58
CA VAL A 75 0.24 12.51 8.24
C VAL A 75 -1.29 12.63 8.30
N ASP A 76 -1.76 13.76 8.81
CA ASP A 76 -3.19 14.06 8.85
C ASP A 76 -3.62 14.69 7.52
N LEU A 77 -4.42 13.94 6.75
CA LEU A 77 -4.91 14.33 5.43
C LEU A 77 -6.42 14.53 5.40
N ARG A 78 -7.08 14.82 6.55
CA ARG A 78 -8.54 15.04 6.64
C ARG A 78 -9.11 16.07 5.66
N ASN A 79 -8.28 16.99 5.17
CA ASN A 79 -8.68 18.04 4.24
C ASN A 79 -8.33 17.72 2.76
N VAL A 80 -7.82 16.53 2.47
CA VAL A 80 -7.40 16.12 1.12
C VAL A 80 -8.45 15.21 0.50
N LYS A 81 -8.96 15.57 -0.68
CA LYS A 81 -9.97 14.78 -1.38
C LYS A 81 -9.43 13.39 -1.76
N GLY A 82 -10.14 12.34 -1.38
CA GLY A 82 -9.77 10.94 -1.69
C GLY A 82 -8.94 10.25 -0.60
N VAL A 83 -8.59 10.97 0.48
CA VAL A 83 -7.98 10.40 1.68
C VAL A 83 -8.79 10.85 2.88
N GLU A 84 -9.19 9.92 3.75
CA GLU A 84 -9.92 10.26 4.97
C GLU A 84 -9.06 9.97 6.20
N GLY A 85 -8.68 11.02 6.93
CA GLY A 85 -8.01 10.88 8.21
C GLY A 85 -6.50 10.74 8.08
N ASN A 86 -5.95 9.80 8.87
CA ASN A 86 -4.54 9.49 8.88
C ASN A 86 -4.13 8.74 7.61
N ALA A 87 -2.94 9.06 7.10
CA ALA A 87 -2.28 8.30 6.06
C ALA A 87 -0.82 8.07 6.43
N TYR A 88 -0.29 6.92 6.05
CA TYR A 88 1.08 6.51 6.34
C TYR A 88 1.91 6.59 5.06
N PRO A 89 2.84 7.56 4.96
CA PRO A 89 3.65 7.75 3.76
C PRO A 89 4.53 6.56 3.42
N ILE A 90 4.57 6.21 2.14
CA ILE A 90 5.45 5.19 1.57
C ILE A 90 6.61 5.91 0.87
N SER A 91 7.82 5.49 1.21
CA SER A 91 9.07 5.99 0.65
C SER A 91 9.76 4.94 -0.23
N PRO A 92 10.49 5.36 -1.27
CA PRO A 92 10.72 6.76 -1.66
C PRO A 92 9.46 7.43 -2.23
N PHE A 93 9.40 8.77 -2.14
CA PHE A 93 8.22 9.54 -2.56
C PHE A 93 7.89 9.36 -4.04
N GLU A 94 8.90 9.17 -4.88
CA GLU A 94 8.77 8.92 -6.31
C GLU A 94 9.64 7.73 -6.71
N VAL A 95 9.08 6.86 -7.56
CA VAL A 95 9.77 5.75 -8.20
C VAL A 95 9.51 5.77 -9.71
N LYS A 96 10.45 5.21 -10.46
CA LYS A 96 10.30 4.95 -11.90
C LYS A 96 10.22 3.45 -12.13
N THR A 97 9.32 3.01 -13.00
CA THR A 97 9.22 1.62 -13.40
C THR A 97 10.17 1.32 -14.57
N ILE A 98 10.44 0.04 -14.82
CA ILE A 98 11.29 -0.42 -15.93
C ILE A 98 10.75 0.06 -17.28
N ASP A 99 9.43 0.06 -17.45
CA ASP A 99 8.76 0.51 -18.68
C ASP A 99 8.59 2.04 -18.76
N GLY A 100 9.20 2.81 -17.85
CA GLY A 100 9.27 4.27 -17.91
C GLY A 100 8.12 5.02 -17.23
N GLY A 101 7.24 4.33 -16.51
CA GLY A 101 6.18 4.94 -15.71
C GLY A 101 6.74 5.63 -14.45
N THR A 102 6.22 6.81 -14.10
CA THR A 102 6.54 7.48 -12.83
C THR A 102 5.39 7.32 -11.85
N ARG A 103 5.68 6.86 -10.64
CA ARG A 103 4.72 6.66 -9.55
C ARG A 103 5.18 7.42 -8.32
N SER A 104 4.29 8.22 -7.73
CA SER A 104 4.61 9.04 -6.58
C SER A 104 3.43 9.18 -5.63
N ASP A 105 3.69 9.77 -4.46
CA ASP A 105 2.69 10.09 -3.43
C ASP A 105 1.92 8.85 -2.97
N LEU A 106 2.66 7.76 -2.75
CA LEU A 106 2.12 6.47 -2.34
C LEU A 106 1.92 6.45 -0.81
N LEU A 107 0.76 5.98 -0.37
CA LEU A 107 0.36 6.00 1.04
C LEU A 107 -0.32 4.67 1.42
N ILE A 108 -0.38 4.38 2.73
CA ILE A 108 -1.37 3.46 3.31
C ILE A 108 -2.44 4.30 4.01
N HIS A 109 -3.70 4.19 3.62
CA HIS A 109 -4.77 4.98 4.22
C HIS A 109 -6.13 4.29 4.19
N LYS A 110 -7.10 4.86 4.90
CA LYS A 110 -8.49 4.44 4.86
C LYS A 110 -9.11 4.70 3.48
N ASP A 111 -9.87 3.74 2.97
CA ASP A 111 -10.74 3.91 1.80
C ASP A 111 -11.80 4.99 2.10
N ALA A 112 -11.83 6.04 1.27
CA ALA A 112 -12.70 7.22 1.43
C ALA A 112 -14.09 7.02 0.80
N ASN A 113 -14.69 5.84 0.98
CA ASN A 113 -15.96 5.44 0.35
C ASN A 113 -15.97 5.55 -1.18
N VAL A 114 -14.80 5.49 -1.82
CA VAL A 114 -14.65 5.43 -3.28
C VAL A 114 -13.87 4.16 -3.59
N PRO A 115 -14.44 3.18 -4.31
CA PRO A 115 -13.77 1.91 -4.54
C PRO A 115 -12.36 2.08 -5.12
N GLY A 116 -11.34 1.80 -4.29
CA GLY A 116 -9.94 1.83 -4.70
C GLY A 116 -9.22 3.13 -4.37
N SER A 117 -8.10 3.36 -5.08
CA SER A 117 -7.24 4.54 -4.89
C SER A 117 -6.56 4.93 -6.19
N MET A 118 -5.85 6.06 -6.20
CA MET A 118 -4.91 6.39 -7.28
C MET A 118 -3.55 5.71 -7.09
N GLY A 119 -3.56 4.45 -6.62
CA GLY A 119 -2.39 3.58 -6.50
C GLY A 119 -1.78 3.43 -5.11
N CYS A 120 -2.38 4.04 -4.09
CA CYS A 120 -2.09 3.77 -2.69
C CYS A 120 -2.51 2.35 -2.28
N ILE A 121 -2.06 1.89 -1.11
CA ILE A 121 -2.66 0.73 -0.44
C ILE A 121 -3.81 1.26 0.42
N VAL A 122 -5.04 0.83 0.16
CA VAL A 122 -6.21 1.29 0.90
C VAL A 122 -6.93 0.16 1.61
N LEU A 123 -7.39 0.46 2.82
CA LEU A 123 -8.08 -0.48 3.69
C LEU A 123 -9.50 0.04 3.97
N PRO A 124 -10.53 -0.82 4.01
CA PRO A 124 -11.84 -0.46 4.55
C PRO A 124 -11.75 0.12 5.95
N GLU A 125 -12.71 0.94 6.38
CA GLU A 125 -12.67 1.64 7.67
C GLU A 125 -12.37 0.75 8.87
N SER A 126 -13.06 -0.38 9.00
CA SER A 126 -12.85 -1.31 10.11
C SER A 126 -11.46 -1.94 10.10
N GLU A 127 -10.95 -2.25 8.90
CA GLU A 127 -9.63 -2.84 8.68
C GLU A 127 -8.54 -1.80 8.96
N PHE A 128 -8.72 -0.56 8.51
CA PHE A 128 -7.79 0.52 8.75
C PHE A 128 -7.70 0.87 10.23
N THR A 129 -8.85 0.95 10.93
CA THR A 129 -8.88 1.23 12.38
C THR A 129 -8.11 0.17 13.17
N ASP A 130 -8.29 -1.11 12.83
CA ASP A 130 -7.54 -2.19 13.48
C ASP A 130 -6.05 -2.17 13.10
N PHE A 131 -5.74 -1.90 11.82
CA PHE A 131 -4.38 -1.68 11.34
C PHE A 131 -3.67 -0.59 12.11
N GLU A 132 -4.24 0.61 12.24
CA GLU A 132 -3.62 1.73 12.96
C GLU A 132 -3.31 1.34 14.39
N LYS A 133 -4.28 0.72 15.08
CA LYS A 133 -4.10 0.28 16.46
C LYS A 133 -2.95 -0.73 16.59
N ALA A 134 -2.90 -1.73 15.72
CA ALA A 134 -1.84 -2.73 15.74
C ALA A 134 -0.48 -2.11 15.35
N PHE A 135 -0.44 -1.33 14.27
CA PHE A 135 0.77 -0.73 13.74
C PHE A 135 1.40 0.23 14.75
N GLN A 136 0.60 1.10 15.38
CA GLN A 136 1.08 1.98 16.45
C GLN A 136 1.52 1.20 17.70
N LYS A 137 0.87 0.08 18.03
CA LYS A 137 1.26 -0.75 19.19
C LYS A 137 2.59 -1.48 18.95
N TYR A 138 2.74 -2.14 17.80
CA TYR A 138 3.86 -3.04 17.53
C TYR A 138 5.08 -2.33 16.94
N CYS A 139 4.90 -1.16 16.34
CA CYS A 139 5.98 -0.38 15.73
C CYS A 139 6.27 0.91 16.52
N ALA A 140 5.78 1.02 17.76
CA ALA A 140 6.07 2.14 18.64
C ALA A 140 7.58 2.34 18.80
N GLY A 141 8.05 3.56 18.50
CA GLY A 141 9.47 3.92 18.61
C GLY A 141 10.29 3.71 17.33
N GLU A 142 9.75 3.01 16.34
CA GLU A 142 10.35 2.92 15.00
C GLU A 142 10.04 4.19 14.20
N GLU A 143 10.99 4.64 13.38
CA GLU A 143 10.72 5.75 12.44
C GLU A 143 9.95 5.25 11.21
N SER A 144 10.29 4.04 10.75
CA SER A 144 9.70 3.44 9.56
C SER A 144 9.77 1.91 9.60
N VAL A 145 8.90 1.26 8.82
CA VAL A 145 8.81 -0.19 8.68
C VAL A 145 8.92 -0.58 7.22
N LYS A 146 9.72 -1.61 6.92
CA LYS A 146 9.87 -2.13 5.56
C LYS A 146 8.54 -2.61 5.00
N LEU A 147 8.25 -2.33 3.74
CA LEU A 147 7.10 -2.82 3.00
C LEU A 147 7.56 -3.61 1.77
N LEU A 148 7.13 -4.86 1.69
CA LEU A 148 7.23 -5.69 0.51
C LEU A 148 5.89 -5.73 -0.21
N VAL A 149 5.93 -5.66 -1.54
CA VAL A 149 4.77 -5.69 -2.42
C VAL A 149 4.93 -6.87 -3.36
N GLY A 150 3.94 -7.77 -3.38
CA GLY A 150 3.96 -8.95 -4.24
C GLY A 150 2.62 -9.23 -4.89
N TYR A 151 2.63 -9.64 -6.15
CA TYR A 151 1.43 -9.91 -6.93
C TYR A 151 1.38 -11.36 -7.40
N THR A 152 0.17 -11.89 -7.58
CA THR A 152 -0.07 -13.17 -8.24
C THR A 152 -0.86 -12.92 -9.51
N TYR A 153 -0.46 -13.53 -10.63
CA TYR A 153 -1.11 -13.44 -11.93
C TYR A 153 -0.70 -14.63 -12.80
#